data_AF-A0A7X9IBW5-F1
#
_entry.id   AF-A0A7X9IBW5-F1
#
_cell.length_a   1.000
_cell.length_b   1.000
_cell.length_c   1.000
_cell.angle_alpha   90.00
_cell.angle_beta   90.00
_cell.angle_gamma   90.00
#
_symmetry.space_group_name_H-M   'P 1'
#
loop_
_entity.id
_entity.type
_entity.pdbx_description
1 polymer ?
#
loop_
_entity_poly.entity_id
_entity_poly.type
_entity_poly.pdbx_seq_one_letter_code
_entity_poly.pdbx_strand_id
1 'polypeptide(L)'
;LDLATRVSKQHPVVVSEFIENAKEIEIDAVANHGEIIAYAISEHVEFAGVHSGDATMVFPPQKLYFETVRRIKRISREIARKLNITGPFNIQFLARDNEIKVIECNLRASRSMPFVSKVLKVNLIDLATKVMLGLPVEKPHKSLFDLDYVGVKAPQFSFSRLAKADPVLGVDMSSTGEVGCLGEGFYEAILKAMFSVGFRIPQKAILLSTGPAKSKAELLGAARALKDKGYKLYATRGTQKFLADAGVEAEVAYWPDEEKSPNTIELIREKVVDMVINIPKDLSQTELQNDYSIRRSAVDFNIPLLTNSRVANAFIMAFCRLTEEDIAIKRWDEYK
;
A
#
# COMPACT_ATOMS: atom_id res chain seq x y z
N LEU A 1 -4.08 14.13 -24.30
CA LEU A 1 -4.57 13.19 -25.33
C LEU A 1 -3.70 13.19 -26.59
N ASP A 2 -3.08 14.31 -26.97
CA ASP A 2 -2.28 14.41 -28.21
C ASP A 2 -1.00 13.57 -28.28
N LEU A 3 -0.46 13.09 -27.14
CA LEU A 3 0.65 12.12 -27.13
C LEU A 3 0.17 10.69 -27.46
N ALA A 4 -1.06 10.35 -27.08
CA ALA A 4 -1.64 9.02 -27.30
C ALA A 4 -2.22 8.82 -28.71
N THR A 5 -2.37 9.91 -29.50
CA THR A 5 -2.91 9.87 -30.87
C THR A 5 -1.84 9.72 -31.95
N ARG A 6 -0.54 9.70 -31.61
CA ARG A 6 0.56 9.40 -32.56
C ARG A 6 0.87 7.91 -32.68
N VAL A 7 -0.09 7.03 -32.44
CA VAL A 7 0.18 5.61 -32.19
C VAL A 7 -0.16 4.74 -33.41
N SER A 8 0.85 4.01 -33.85
CA SER A 8 0.83 2.97 -34.89
C SER A 8 -0.38 2.04 -34.77
N LYS A 9 -0.97 1.63 -35.91
CA LYS A 9 -2.00 0.57 -35.98
C LYS A 9 -1.56 -0.77 -35.34
N GLN A 10 -0.26 -0.96 -35.10
CA GLN A 10 0.30 -2.15 -34.44
C GLN A 10 0.21 -2.12 -32.90
N HIS A 11 -0.01 -0.96 -32.29
CA HIS A 11 -0.09 -0.79 -30.84
C HIS A 11 -1.39 -0.08 -30.44
N PRO A 12 -2.52 -0.80 -30.32
CA PRO A 12 -3.77 -0.17 -29.93
C PRO A 12 -3.66 0.44 -28.52
N VAL A 13 -4.18 1.65 -28.36
CA VAL A 13 -4.30 2.30 -27.04
C VAL A 13 -5.50 1.71 -26.31
N VAL A 14 -5.26 1.17 -25.12
CA VAL A 14 -6.31 0.61 -24.27
C VAL A 14 -6.87 1.72 -23.37
N VAL A 15 -8.19 1.90 -23.41
CA VAL A 15 -8.91 2.80 -22.51
C VAL A 15 -9.76 1.93 -21.58
N SER A 16 -9.55 2.07 -20.28
CA SER A 16 -10.30 1.34 -19.25
C SER A 16 -10.94 2.31 -18.26
N GLU A 17 -12.11 1.93 -17.74
CA GLU A 17 -12.79 2.67 -16.68
C GLU A 17 -11.95 2.65 -15.40
N PHE A 18 -11.69 3.83 -14.82
CA PHE A 18 -11.04 3.93 -13.51
C PHE A 18 -12.08 3.83 -12.40
N ILE A 19 -11.99 2.76 -11.60
CA ILE A 19 -12.92 2.51 -10.51
C ILE A 19 -12.33 3.07 -9.22
N GLU A 20 -12.76 4.28 -8.87
CA GLU A 20 -12.35 4.89 -7.62
C GLU A 20 -12.71 4.01 -6.42
N ASN A 21 -11.87 4.06 -5.38
CA ASN A 21 -12.14 3.42 -4.09
C ASN A 21 -12.31 1.90 -4.13
N ALA A 22 -11.87 1.25 -5.22
CA ALA A 22 -11.78 -0.19 -5.30
C ALA A 22 -10.53 -0.68 -4.58
N LYS A 23 -10.67 -1.77 -3.82
CA LYS A 23 -9.52 -2.50 -3.31
C LYS A 23 -8.88 -3.28 -4.43
N GLU A 24 -7.56 -3.32 -4.43
CA GLU A 24 -6.81 -4.22 -5.29
C GLU A 24 -6.43 -5.48 -4.52
N ILE A 25 -6.64 -6.63 -5.16
CA ILE A 25 -6.41 -7.95 -4.58
C ILE A 25 -5.62 -8.76 -5.60
N GLU A 26 -4.58 -9.45 -5.14
CA GLU A 26 -3.76 -10.30 -5.97
C GLU A 26 -3.92 -11.76 -5.57
N ILE A 27 -3.91 -12.65 -6.55
CA ILE A 27 -3.71 -14.09 -6.33
C ILE A 27 -2.42 -14.53 -7.01
N ASP A 28 -1.52 -15.12 -6.23
CA ASP A 28 -0.34 -15.82 -6.72
C ASP A 28 -0.61 -17.31 -6.63
N ALA A 29 -0.48 -18.04 -7.74
CA ALA A 29 -0.87 -19.43 -7.78
C ALA A 29 0.02 -20.28 -8.68
N VAL A 30 0.01 -21.59 -8.40
CA VAL A 30 0.61 -22.63 -9.23
C VAL A 30 -0.50 -23.55 -9.69
N ALA A 31 -0.61 -23.76 -10.99
CA ALA A 31 -1.57 -24.70 -11.58
C ALA A 31 -0.86 -25.83 -12.32
N ASN A 32 -1.51 -26.99 -12.41
CA ASN A 32 -1.10 -28.15 -13.17
C ASN A 32 -2.26 -28.58 -14.07
N HIS A 33 -2.11 -28.48 -15.40
CA HIS A 33 -3.17 -28.78 -16.38
C HIS A 33 -4.49 -28.04 -16.08
N GLY A 34 -4.38 -26.77 -15.71
CA GLY A 34 -5.50 -25.89 -15.38
C GLY A 34 -6.13 -26.12 -13.99
N GLU A 35 -5.61 -27.06 -13.20
CA GLU A 35 -6.00 -27.23 -11.79
C GLU A 35 -5.06 -26.47 -10.87
N ILE A 36 -5.58 -25.58 -10.01
CA ILE A 36 -4.78 -24.86 -9.02
C ILE A 36 -4.33 -25.81 -7.90
N ILE A 37 -3.02 -25.94 -7.73
CA ILE A 37 -2.36 -26.79 -6.73
C ILE A 37 -2.08 -26.02 -5.44
N ALA A 38 -1.61 -24.77 -5.55
CA ALA A 38 -1.31 -23.90 -4.43
C ALA A 38 -1.61 -22.45 -4.80
N TYR A 39 -2.03 -21.63 -3.83
CA TYR A 39 -2.28 -20.21 -4.05
C TYR A 39 -2.13 -19.38 -2.77
N ALA A 40 -1.86 -18.10 -2.95
CA ALA A 40 -1.89 -17.05 -1.94
C ALA A 40 -2.79 -15.92 -2.43
N ILE A 41 -3.67 -15.40 -1.57
CA ILE A 41 -4.52 -14.23 -1.87
C ILE A 41 -4.06 -13.09 -0.97
N SER A 42 -3.62 -11.99 -1.56
CA SER A 42 -3.08 -10.83 -0.85
C SER A 42 -3.94 -9.60 -1.10
N GLU A 43 -4.02 -8.71 -0.11
CA GLU A 43 -4.78 -7.44 -0.19
C GLU A 43 -3.80 -6.26 -0.22
N HIS A 44 -4.03 -5.29 -1.09
CA HIS A 44 -3.29 -4.02 -1.05
C HIS A 44 -3.86 -3.08 0.03
N VAL A 45 -2.99 -2.37 0.74
CA VAL A 45 -3.40 -1.35 1.70
C VAL A 45 -3.95 -0.14 0.96
N GLU A 46 -3.28 0.30 -0.09
CA GLU A 46 -3.69 1.36 -1.01
C GLU A 46 -4.91 0.92 -1.84
N PHE A 47 -5.70 1.88 -2.33
CA PHE A 47 -6.72 1.60 -3.33
C PHE A 47 -6.09 1.43 -4.71
N ALA A 48 -6.83 0.77 -5.60
CA ALA A 48 -6.47 0.67 -7.00
C ALA A 48 -6.23 2.05 -7.63
N GLY A 49 -5.21 2.13 -8.47
CA GLY A 49 -4.69 3.38 -9.04
C GLY A 49 -3.27 3.69 -8.59
N VAL A 50 -2.82 3.08 -7.50
CA VAL A 50 -1.40 2.92 -7.20
C VAL A 50 -0.93 1.62 -7.84
N HIS A 51 0.16 1.66 -8.60
CA HIS A 51 0.73 0.47 -9.24
C HIS A 51 1.01 -0.61 -8.19
N SER A 52 0.56 -1.86 -8.41
CA SER A 52 0.79 -3.02 -7.53
C SER A 52 2.21 -3.16 -6.96
N GLY A 53 3.24 -2.95 -7.77
CA GLY A 53 4.65 -2.87 -7.35
C GLY A 53 4.99 -1.84 -6.28
N ASP A 54 4.30 -0.71 -6.27
CA ASP A 54 4.45 0.39 -5.31
C ASP A 54 3.42 0.30 -4.19
N ALA A 55 2.51 -0.67 -4.23
CA ALA A 55 1.51 -0.86 -3.20
C ALA A 55 2.08 -1.68 -2.03
N THR A 56 1.68 -1.32 -0.83
CA THR A 56 1.88 -2.10 0.37
C THR A 56 0.92 -3.28 0.36
N MET A 57 1.45 -4.50 0.36
CA MET A 57 0.68 -5.73 0.28
C MET A 57 0.61 -6.41 1.65
N VAL A 58 -0.55 -6.98 1.97
CA VAL A 58 -0.82 -7.71 3.21
C VAL A 58 -1.25 -9.14 2.89
N PHE A 59 -0.66 -10.09 3.58
CA PHE A 59 -0.95 -11.50 3.42
C PHE A 59 -0.84 -12.25 4.76
N PRO A 60 -1.85 -13.00 5.22
CA PRO A 60 -3.19 -13.14 4.65
C PRO A 60 -3.99 -11.81 4.63
N PRO A 61 -5.07 -11.71 3.83
CA PRO A 61 -5.82 -10.48 3.70
C PRO A 61 -6.59 -10.18 4.99
N GLN A 62 -6.60 -8.92 5.42
CA GLN A 62 -7.08 -8.52 6.76
C GLN A 62 -8.47 -7.89 6.73
N LYS A 63 -8.87 -7.31 5.59
CA LYS A 63 -10.13 -6.56 5.45
C LYS A 63 -10.93 -7.03 4.24
N LEU A 64 -10.88 -8.32 3.90
CA LEU A 64 -11.69 -8.91 2.84
C LEU A 64 -12.81 -9.78 3.42
N TYR A 65 -14.02 -9.68 2.84
CA TYR A 65 -15.12 -10.57 3.19
C TYR A 65 -14.85 -11.99 2.67
N PHE A 66 -15.27 -12.99 3.44
CA PHE A 66 -15.14 -14.41 3.03
C PHE A 66 -15.79 -14.70 1.67
N GLU A 67 -16.91 -14.03 1.37
CA GLU A 67 -17.59 -14.13 0.07
C GLU A 67 -16.69 -13.64 -1.07
N THR A 68 -16.03 -12.48 -0.90
CA THR A 68 -15.07 -11.93 -1.87
C THR A 68 -13.95 -12.94 -2.15
N VAL A 69 -13.37 -13.53 -1.11
CA VAL A 69 -12.31 -14.54 -1.22
C VAL A 69 -12.80 -15.78 -1.99
N ARG A 70 -14.01 -16.28 -1.69
CA ARG A 70 -14.61 -17.43 -2.40
C ARG A 70 -14.83 -17.14 -3.89
N ARG A 71 -15.30 -15.93 -4.21
CA ARG A 71 -15.58 -15.51 -5.59
C ARG A 71 -14.30 -15.33 -6.39
N ILE A 72 -13.26 -14.74 -5.81
CA ILE A 72 -11.90 -14.68 -6.40
C ILE A 72 -11.41 -16.09 -6.72
N LYS A 73 -11.43 -17.02 -5.74
CA LYS A 73 -11.02 -18.41 -5.96
C LYS A 73 -11.76 -19.09 -7.11
N ARG A 74 -13.07 -18.84 -7.24
CA ARG A 74 -13.88 -19.40 -8.33
C ARG A 74 -13.42 -18.85 -9.69
N ILE A 75 -13.29 -17.54 -9.80
CA ILE A 75 -12.85 -16.88 -11.04
C ILE A 75 -11.44 -17.34 -11.42
N SER A 76 -10.51 -17.41 -10.47
CA SER A 76 -9.15 -17.90 -10.72
C SER A 76 -9.12 -19.35 -11.23
N ARG A 77 -9.98 -20.23 -10.68
CA ARG A 77 -10.10 -21.62 -11.15
C ARG A 77 -10.64 -21.71 -12.57
N GLU A 78 -11.60 -20.86 -12.92
CA GLU A 78 -12.16 -20.81 -14.28
C GLU A 78 -11.11 -20.32 -15.28
N ILE A 79 -10.35 -19.26 -14.94
CA ILE A 79 -9.25 -18.75 -15.76
C ILE A 79 -8.16 -19.81 -15.94
N ALA A 80 -7.71 -20.43 -14.84
CA ALA A 80 -6.67 -21.46 -14.89
C ALA A 80 -7.06 -22.64 -15.78
N ARG A 81 -8.31 -23.11 -15.66
CA ARG A 81 -8.84 -24.20 -16.50
C ARG A 81 -8.95 -23.78 -17.96
N LYS A 82 -9.47 -22.58 -18.24
CA LYS A 82 -9.70 -22.12 -19.61
C LYS A 82 -8.41 -21.90 -20.38
N LEU A 83 -7.37 -21.43 -19.70
CA LEU A 83 -6.04 -21.22 -20.27
C LEU A 83 -5.13 -22.46 -20.17
N ASN A 84 -5.62 -23.55 -19.59
CA ASN A 84 -4.88 -24.79 -19.35
C ASN A 84 -3.49 -24.54 -18.71
N ILE A 85 -3.47 -23.74 -17.63
CA ILE A 85 -2.21 -23.27 -17.03
C ILE A 85 -1.47 -24.44 -16.37
N THR A 86 -0.19 -24.59 -16.72
CA THR A 86 0.78 -25.50 -16.08
C THR A 86 2.02 -24.69 -15.70
N GLY A 87 2.19 -24.39 -14.41
CA GLY A 87 3.23 -23.51 -13.89
C GLY A 87 2.69 -22.36 -13.05
N PRO A 88 3.50 -21.31 -12.81
CA PRO A 88 3.13 -20.17 -11.98
C PRO A 88 2.29 -19.16 -12.77
N PHE A 89 1.31 -18.55 -12.10
CA PHE A 89 0.55 -17.43 -12.64
C PHE A 89 0.11 -16.47 -11.54
N ASN A 90 -0.25 -15.26 -11.93
CA ASN A 90 -0.78 -14.22 -11.05
C ASN A 90 -2.01 -13.57 -11.68
N ILE A 91 -3.02 -13.24 -10.88
CA ILE A 91 -4.20 -12.50 -11.34
C ILE A 91 -4.45 -11.34 -10.38
N GLN A 92 -4.70 -10.17 -10.96
CA GLN A 92 -5.04 -8.95 -10.23
C GLN A 92 -6.54 -8.66 -10.36
N PHE A 93 -7.15 -8.25 -9.26
CA PHE A 93 -8.59 -8.00 -9.16
C PHE A 93 -8.88 -6.64 -8.54
N LEU A 94 -9.96 -6.03 -8.99
CA LEU A 94 -10.63 -4.93 -8.31
C LEU A 94 -11.80 -5.49 -7.51
N ALA A 95 -11.94 -5.07 -6.25
CA ALA A 95 -13.09 -5.37 -5.42
C ALA A 95 -13.71 -4.10 -4.84
N ARG A 96 -14.99 -3.88 -5.14
CA ARG A 96 -15.79 -2.78 -4.60
C ARG A 96 -17.23 -3.27 -4.39
N ASP A 97 -17.79 -3.05 -3.21
CA ASP A 97 -19.19 -3.39 -2.89
C ASP A 97 -19.59 -4.84 -3.26
N ASN A 98 -18.70 -5.80 -3.02
CA ASN A 98 -18.80 -7.23 -3.42
C ASN A 98 -18.78 -7.53 -4.93
N GLU A 99 -18.69 -6.52 -5.78
CA GLU A 99 -18.35 -6.69 -7.18
C GLU A 99 -16.85 -6.92 -7.35
N ILE A 100 -16.52 -7.90 -8.18
CA ILE A 100 -15.14 -8.26 -8.50
C ILE A 100 -14.96 -8.14 -10.01
N LYS A 101 -13.95 -7.36 -10.42
CA LYS A 101 -13.49 -7.30 -11.81
C LYS A 101 -12.05 -7.81 -11.88
N VAL A 102 -11.72 -8.52 -12.97
CA VAL A 102 -10.34 -8.93 -13.26
C VAL A 102 -9.65 -7.76 -13.96
N ILE A 103 -8.45 -7.39 -13.51
CA ILE A 103 -7.60 -6.40 -14.17
C ILE A 103 -6.80 -7.11 -15.27
N GLU A 104 -5.95 -8.05 -14.87
CA GLU A 104 -5.08 -8.80 -15.77
C GLU A 104 -4.72 -10.18 -15.20
N CYS A 105 -4.26 -11.06 -16.08
CA CYS A 105 -3.72 -12.37 -15.73
C CYS A 105 -2.31 -12.50 -16.34
N ASN A 106 -1.31 -12.61 -15.46
CA ASN A 106 0.07 -12.83 -15.80
C ASN A 106 0.38 -14.34 -15.78
N LEU A 107 0.60 -14.95 -16.95
CA LEU A 107 0.99 -16.36 -17.10
C LEU A 107 2.47 -16.61 -16.81
N ARG A 108 2.93 -16.11 -15.66
CA ARG A 108 4.31 -16.22 -15.18
C ARG A 108 4.37 -16.01 -13.67
N ALA A 109 5.55 -16.22 -13.09
CA ALA A 109 5.80 -15.79 -11.73
C ALA A 109 5.66 -14.27 -11.58
N SER A 110 5.05 -13.86 -10.46
CA SER A 110 4.96 -12.47 -10.05
C SER A 110 6.15 -12.10 -9.14
N ARG A 111 6.31 -10.81 -8.90
CA ARG A 111 7.28 -10.29 -7.91
C ARG A 111 6.89 -10.60 -6.46
N SER A 112 5.62 -10.86 -6.19
CA SER A 112 5.09 -11.18 -4.85
C SER A 112 5.26 -12.66 -4.47
N MET A 113 5.45 -13.56 -5.44
CA MET A 113 5.64 -15.00 -5.18
C MET A 113 6.72 -15.33 -4.14
N PRO A 114 7.92 -14.71 -4.15
CA PRO A 114 8.92 -14.92 -3.10
C PRO A 114 8.41 -14.53 -1.71
N PHE A 115 7.74 -13.37 -1.59
CA PHE A 115 7.17 -12.90 -0.33
C PHE A 115 6.10 -13.86 0.19
N VAL A 116 5.07 -14.17 -0.61
CA VAL A 116 4.00 -15.07 -0.17
C VAL A 116 4.51 -16.49 0.11
N SER A 117 5.55 -16.96 -0.60
CA SER A 117 6.19 -18.25 -0.31
C SER A 117 6.85 -18.28 1.07
N LYS A 118 7.50 -17.18 1.47
CA LYS A 118 8.09 -17.03 2.81
C LYS A 118 7.02 -16.97 3.88
N VAL A 119 5.93 -16.26 3.65
CA VAL A 119 4.83 -16.19 4.63
C VAL A 119 4.10 -17.54 4.72
N LEU A 120 3.84 -18.23 3.60
CA LEU A 120 3.18 -19.55 3.60
C LEU A 120 4.06 -20.69 4.14
N LYS A 121 5.38 -20.50 4.17
CA LYS A 121 6.37 -21.58 4.32
C LYS A 121 6.23 -22.67 3.25
N VAL A 122 5.77 -22.29 2.06
CA VAL A 122 5.64 -23.15 0.88
C VAL A 122 6.35 -22.46 -0.27
N ASN A 123 7.37 -23.10 -0.83
CA ASN A 123 8.09 -22.53 -1.98
C ASN A 123 7.27 -22.72 -3.27
N LEU A 124 6.51 -21.69 -3.66
CA LEU A 124 5.68 -21.73 -4.86
C LEU A 124 6.51 -21.87 -6.14
N ILE A 125 7.75 -21.38 -6.16
CA ILE A 125 8.64 -21.50 -7.32
C ILE A 125 9.14 -22.94 -7.48
N ASP A 126 9.45 -23.62 -6.39
CA ASP A 126 9.80 -25.06 -6.41
C ASP A 126 8.62 -25.91 -6.91
N LEU A 127 7.41 -25.66 -6.38
CA LEU A 127 6.19 -26.32 -6.86
C LEU A 127 5.94 -26.06 -8.35
N ALA A 128 6.03 -24.80 -8.78
CA ALA A 128 5.85 -24.42 -10.17
C ALA A 128 6.86 -25.13 -11.08
N THR A 129 8.12 -25.19 -10.67
CA THR A 129 9.20 -25.86 -11.43
C THR A 129 8.93 -27.35 -11.56
N LYS A 130 8.56 -28.04 -10.47
CA LYS A 130 8.20 -29.47 -10.49
C LYS A 130 7.03 -29.74 -11.43
N VAL A 131 5.99 -28.92 -11.37
CA VAL A 131 4.82 -29.04 -12.25
C VAL A 131 5.21 -28.87 -13.72
N MET A 132 6.01 -27.86 -14.05
CA MET A 132 6.48 -27.64 -15.42
C MET A 132 7.37 -28.78 -15.96
N LEU A 133 8.10 -29.47 -15.07
CA LEU A 133 8.91 -30.64 -15.41
C LEU A 133 8.12 -31.96 -15.45
N GLY A 134 6.82 -31.94 -15.13
CA GLY A 134 6.00 -33.15 -15.04
C GLY A 134 6.35 -34.03 -13.84
N LEU A 135 7.03 -33.50 -12.83
CA LEU A 135 7.34 -34.21 -11.59
C LEU A 135 6.10 -34.28 -10.70
N PRO A 136 5.93 -35.36 -9.91
CA PRO A 136 4.83 -35.46 -8.97
C PRO A 136 4.91 -34.33 -7.93
N VAL A 137 3.79 -33.66 -7.68
CA VAL A 137 3.65 -32.64 -6.65
C VAL A 137 2.51 -32.99 -5.71
N GLU A 138 2.76 -32.89 -4.42
CA GLU A 138 1.72 -33.00 -3.41
C GLU A 138 1.09 -31.62 -3.18
N LYS A 139 -0.24 -31.59 -3.05
CA LYS A 139 -0.96 -30.37 -2.70
C LYS A 139 -0.59 -30.00 -1.26
N PRO A 140 -0.10 -28.76 -1.01
CA PRO A 140 0.20 -28.34 0.35
C PRO A 140 -1.01 -28.48 1.26
N HIS A 141 -0.81 -29.07 2.45
CA HIS A 141 -1.88 -29.24 3.44
C HIS A 141 -2.29 -27.92 4.11
N LYS A 142 -1.39 -26.91 4.17
CA LYS A 142 -1.64 -25.64 4.84
C LYS A 142 -2.65 -24.79 4.07
N SER A 143 -3.72 -24.40 4.75
CA SER A 143 -4.68 -23.40 4.31
C SER A 143 -4.19 -22.00 4.70
N LEU A 144 -4.63 -20.97 3.95
CA LEU A 144 -4.45 -19.57 4.33
C LEU A 144 -5.02 -19.22 5.71
N PHE A 145 -6.00 -20.00 6.17
CA PHE A 145 -6.66 -19.80 7.47
C PHE A 145 -5.88 -20.39 8.65
N ASP A 146 -4.77 -21.09 8.39
CA ASP A 146 -3.98 -21.76 9.42
C ASP A 146 -2.77 -20.93 9.85
N LEU A 147 -2.66 -19.68 9.39
CA LEU A 147 -1.55 -18.78 9.76
C LEU A 147 -1.96 -17.89 10.93
N ASP A 148 -1.25 -18.02 12.05
CA ASP A 148 -1.44 -17.20 13.27
C ASP A 148 -0.68 -15.86 13.20
N TYR A 149 -0.24 -15.45 12.01
CA TYR A 149 0.57 -14.26 11.78
C TYR A 149 0.29 -13.62 10.43
N VAL A 150 0.73 -12.37 10.30
CA VAL A 150 0.53 -11.53 9.13
C VAL A 150 1.87 -11.13 8.55
N GLY A 151 2.01 -11.26 7.24
CA GLY A 151 3.07 -10.66 6.45
C GLY A 151 2.62 -9.32 5.86
N VAL A 152 3.50 -8.33 5.92
CA VAL A 152 3.36 -7.07 5.18
C VAL A 152 4.58 -6.86 4.30
N LYS A 153 4.34 -6.58 3.03
CA LYS A 153 5.35 -6.23 2.03
C LYS A 153 5.20 -4.75 1.71
N ALA A 154 6.24 -3.96 1.95
CA ALA A 154 6.26 -2.52 1.66
C ALA A 154 7.30 -2.18 0.59
N PRO A 155 7.00 -1.23 -0.31
CA PRO A 155 7.94 -0.77 -1.34
C PRO A 155 9.08 0.09 -0.75
N GLN A 156 10.27 -0.07 -1.31
CA GLN A 156 11.40 0.83 -1.06
C GLN A 156 11.57 1.79 -2.24
N PHE A 157 11.53 3.09 -1.95
CA PHE A 157 11.71 4.14 -2.94
C PHE A 157 13.09 4.79 -2.88
N SER A 158 13.49 5.39 -4.01
CA SER A 158 14.75 6.13 -4.18
C SER A 158 14.54 7.63 -4.44
N PHE A 159 13.41 8.21 -4.00
CA PHE A 159 13.07 9.63 -4.24
C PHE A 159 14.09 10.63 -3.66
N SER A 160 14.83 10.23 -2.61
CA SER A 160 15.93 11.02 -2.06
C SER A 160 17.12 11.15 -3.02
N ARG A 161 17.28 10.21 -3.96
CA ARG A 161 18.36 10.21 -4.96
C ARG A 161 17.98 10.92 -6.26
N LEU A 162 16.69 11.19 -6.48
CA LEU A 162 16.18 11.81 -7.70
C LEU A 162 15.73 13.24 -7.41
N ALA A 163 16.65 14.19 -7.60
CA ALA A 163 16.32 15.62 -7.51
C ALA A 163 15.22 15.98 -8.52
N LYS A 164 14.23 16.76 -8.08
CA LYS A 164 13.04 17.17 -8.85
C LYS A 164 11.99 16.09 -9.14
N ALA A 165 12.20 14.85 -8.72
CA ALA A 165 11.13 13.85 -8.77
C ALA A 165 10.07 14.17 -7.70
N ASP A 166 8.80 14.13 -8.11
CA ASP A 166 7.66 14.27 -7.20
C ASP A 166 7.40 12.92 -6.50
N PRO A 167 7.47 12.84 -5.15
CA PRO A 167 7.30 11.58 -4.44
C PRO A 167 5.81 11.24 -4.23
N VAL A 168 5.06 11.11 -5.32
CA VAL A 168 3.66 10.66 -5.33
C VAL A 168 3.56 9.36 -6.11
N LEU A 169 2.73 8.45 -5.58
CA LEU A 169 2.47 7.17 -6.22
C LEU A 169 1.39 7.33 -7.30
N GLY A 170 1.57 6.64 -8.42
CA GLY A 170 0.61 6.64 -9.53
C GLY A 170 0.46 5.27 -10.14
N VAL A 171 -0.04 5.22 -11.36
CA VAL A 171 -0.28 3.98 -12.11
C VAL A 171 0.99 3.33 -12.65
N ASP A 172 2.11 4.07 -12.68
CA ASP A 172 3.42 3.55 -13.08
C ASP A 172 4.27 3.24 -11.85
N MET A 173 5.00 2.12 -11.90
CA MET A 173 5.88 1.70 -10.82
C MET A 173 7.13 2.58 -10.73
N SER A 174 7.39 3.11 -9.55
CA SER A 174 8.56 3.95 -9.22
C SER A 174 9.47 3.36 -8.14
N SER A 175 9.03 2.34 -7.41
CA SER A 175 9.84 1.66 -6.39
C SER A 175 11.00 0.87 -7.00
N THR A 176 12.10 0.76 -6.24
CA THR A 176 13.33 0.08 -6.67
C THR A 176 13.59 -1.23 -5.91
N GLY A 177 12.86 -1.45 -4.81
CA GLY A 177 13.00 -2.63 -3.97
C GLY A 177 11.79 -2.79 -3.06
N GLU A 178 11.90 -3.72 -2.14
CA GLU A 178 10.82 -4.09 -1.22
C GLU A 178 11.39 -4.66 0.08
N VAL A 179 10.62 -4.57 1.15
CA VAL A 179 10.85 -5.30 2.40
C VAL A 179 9.65 -6.19 2.67
N GLY A 180 9.89 -7.36 3.27
CA GLY A 180 8.85 -8.26 3.74
C GLY A 180 9.02 -8.49 5.24
N CYS A 181 8.02 -8.12 6.03
CA CYS A 181 8.05 -8.24 7.49
C CYS A 181 6.89 -9.11 7.99
N LEU A 182 7.14 -9.86 9.05
CA LEU A 182 6.13 -10.66 9.74
C LEU A 182 5.81 -10.05 11.11
N GLY A 183 4.56 -10.17 11.54
CA GLY A 183 4.11 -9.86 12.88
C GLY A 183 2.93 -10.77 13.27
N GLU A 184 2.70 -10.94 14.57
CA GLU A 184 1.54 -11.70 15.09
C GLU A 184 0.22 -11.04 14.70
N GLY A 185 0.23 -9.73 14.46
CA GLY A 185 -0.91 -8.98 13.96
C GLY A 185 -0.55 -7.99 12.87
N PHE A 186 -1.57 -7.49 12.17
CA PHE A 186 -1.43 -6.50 11.11
C PHE A 186 -0.66 -5.24 11.55
N TYR A 187 -0.99 -4.69 12.73
CA TYR A 187 -0.36 -3.46 13.23
C TYR A 187 1.13 -3.64 13.52
N GLU A 188 1.51 -4.79 14.07
CA GLU A 188 2.92 -5.10 14.32
C GLU A 188 3.68 -5.30 13.00
N ALA A 189 3.10 -6.07 12.07
CA ALA A 189 3.70 -6.36 10.77
C ALA A 189 3.91 -5.08 9.93
N ILE A 190 2.91 -4.19 9.89
CA ILE A 190 3.05 -2.92 9.16
C ILE A 190 4.03 -1.97 9.84
N LEU A 191 4.05 -1.91 11.17
CA LEU A 191 5.02 -1.08 11.89
C LEU A 191 6.46 -1.49 11.58
N LYS A 192 6.73 -2.81 11.62
CA LYS A 192 8.03 -3.38 11.22
C LYS A 192 8.36 -3.06 9.76
N ALA A 193 7.42 -3.25 8.83
CA ALA A 193 7.63 -2.96 7.42
C ALA A 193 7.99 -1.48 7.19
N MET A 194 7.26 -0.56 7.82
CA MET A 194 7.51 0.87 7.72
C MET A 194 8.87 1.26 8.32
N PHE A 195 9.27 0.67 9.46
CA PHE A 195 10.62 0.88 10.00
C PHE A 195 11.72 0.37 9.09
N SER A 196 11.50 -0.78 8.45
CA SER A 196 12.46 -1.40 7.53
C SER A 196 12.66 -0.58 6.25
N VAL A 197 11.63 0.12 5.76
CA VAL A 197 11.79 1.07 4.63
C VAL A 197 12.26 2.47 5.05
N GLY A 198 12.57 2.65 6.35
CA GLY A 198 13.25 3.85 6.87
C GLY A 198 12.37 4.85 7.60
N PHE A 199 11.07 4.59 7.80
CA PHE A 199 10.23 5.46 8.63
C PHE A 199 10.60 5.34 10.10
N ARG A 200 10.27 6.38 10.86
CA ARG A 200 10.47 6.46 12.32
C ARG A 200 9.19 7.00 12.96
N ILE A 201 8.99 6.66 14.23
CA ILE A 201 7.92 7.26 15.04
C ILE A 201 8.28 8.74 15.25
N PRO A 202 7.33 9.67 15.05
CA PRO A 202 7.58 11.09 15.30
C PRO A 202 7.75 11.31 16.80
N GLN A 203 8.55 12.30 17.17
CA GLN A 203 8.80 12.71 18.57
C GLN A 203 8.23 14.10 18.86
N LYS A 204 7.94 14.91 17.83
CA LYS A 204 7.50 16.29 17.98
C LYS A 204 6.07 16.47 17.46
N ALA A 205 5.95 16.86 16.21
CA ALA A 205 4.73 17.39 15.64
C ALA A 205 4.54 16.86 14.22
N ILE A 206 3.28 16.74 13.83
CA ILE A 206 2.89 16.11 12.56
C ILE A 206 2.16 17.13 11.72
N LEU A 207 2.57 17.27 10.46
CA LEU A 207 1.87 18.10 9.47
C LEU A 207 0.85 17.25 8.69
N LEU A 208 -0.40 17.68 8.67
CA LEU A 208 -1.53 17.03 8.02
C LEU A 208 -2.08 17.90 6.88
N SER A 209 -1.85 17.47 5.64
CA SER A 209 -2.60 17.91 4.46
C SER A 209 -3.33 16.69 3.89
N THR A 210 -4.64 16.60 4.15
CA THR A 210 -5.38 15.32 4.06
C THR A 210 -6.30 15.20 2.86
N GLY A 211 -6.15 16.06 1.86
CA GLY A 211 -6.78 15.90 0.56
C GLY A 211 -8.32 15.95 0.59
N PRO A 212 -9.02 15.05 -0.14
CA PRO A 212 -10.49 15.03 -0.25
C PRO A 212 -11.19 14.64 1.06
N ALA A 213 -12.51 14.85 1.11
CA ALA A 213 -13.35 14.53 2.28
C ALA A 213 -13.24 13.06 2.75
N LYS A 214 -13.07 12.13 1.81
CA LYS A 214 -12.91 10.71 2.14
C LYS A 214 -11.59 10.43 2.87
N SER A 215 -10.48 10.96 2.36
CA SER A 215 -9.16 10.82 2.97
C SER A 215 -9.11 11.47 4.37
N LYS A 216 -9.79 12.61 4.54
CA LYS A 216 -10.04 13.24 5.84
C LYS A 216 -10.76 12.31 6.82
N ALA A 217 -11.85 11.68 6.37
CA ALA A 217 -12.60 10.73 7.20
C ALA A 217 -11.77 9.49 7.56
N GLU A 218 -10.98 8.96 6.62
CA GLU A 218 -10.08 7.81 6.86
C GLU A 218 -8.99 8.13 7.89
N LEU A 219 -8.50 9.36 7.93
CA LEU A 219 -7.45 9.81 8.85
C LEU A 219 -7.97 10.36 10.18
N LEU A 220 -9.28 10.56 10.35
CA LEU A 220 -9.84 11.12 11.57
C LEU A 220 -9.51 10.27 12.81
N GLY A 221 -9.60 8.94 12.68
CA GLY A 221 -9.25 8.02 13.76
C GLY A 221 -7.77 8.12 14.16
N ALA A 222 -6.89 8.22 13.17
CA ALA A 222 -5.46 8.43 13.38
C ALA A 222 -5.15 9.78 14.04
N ALA A 223 -5.80 10.87 13.58
CA ALA A 223 -5.61 12.19 14.16
C ALA A 223 -6.05 12.25 15.64
N ARG A 224 -7.15 11.57 16.00
CA ARG A 224 -7.57 11.41 17.40
C ARG A 224 -6.53 10.65 18.22
N ALA A 225 -6.08 9.50 17.73
CA ALA A 225 -5.06 8.70 18.41
C ALA A 225 -3.75 9.48 18.65
N LEU A 226 -3.34 10.32 17.69
CA LEU A 226 -2.19 11.21 17.84
C LEU A 226 -2.40 12.25 18.94
N LYS A 227 -3.57 12.89 18.96
CA LYS A 227 -3.90 13.88 20.00
C LYS A 227 -3.95 13.24 21.39
N ASP A 228 -4.55 12.05 21.50
CA ASP A 228 -4.62 11.28 22.75
C ASP A 228 -3.23 10.90 23.28
N LYS A 229 -2.25 10.70 22.39
CA LYS A 229 -0.84 10.48 22.72
C LYS A 229 -0.06 11.77 23.00
N GLY A 230 -0.69 12.93 22.90
CA GLY A 230 -0.07 14.23 23.19
C GLY A 230 0.74 14.84 22.02
N TYR A 231 0.60 14.30 20.80
CA TYR A 231 1.28 14.89 19.64
C TYR A 231 0.70 16.25 19.29
N LYS A 232 1.58 17.18 18.91
CA LYS A 232 1.19 18.46 18.34
C LYS A 232 0.83 18.28 16.85
N LEU A 233 -0.34 18.75 16.45
CA LEU A 233 -0.82 18.62 15.08
C LEU A 233 -0.81 19.99 14.39
N TYR A 234 -0.19 20.05 13.23
CA TYR A 234 -0.31 21.14 12.28
C TYR A 234 -1.14 20.67 11.09
N ALA A 235 -2.03 21.50 10.57
CA ALA A 235 -2.89 21.11 9.47
C ALA A 235 -3.14 22.27 8.49
N THR A 236 -3.18 21.96 7.19
CA THR A 236 -3.61 22.95 6.19
C THR A 236 -5.04 23.39 6.45
N ARG A 237 -5.42 24.62 6.10
CA ARG A 237 -6.72 25.24 6.50
C ARG A 237 -7.93 24.32 6.34
N GLY A 238 -8.06 23.66 5.18
CA GLY A 238 -9.18 22.76 4.90
C GLY A 238 -9.15 21.47 5.71
N THR A 239 -7.97 21.00 6.11
CA THR A 239 -7.79 19.86 7.02
C THR A 239 -8.07 20.29 8.46
N GLN A 240 -7.52 21.43 8.89
CA GLN A 240 -7.68 21.95 10.24
C GLN A 240 -9.15 22.20 10.57
N LYS A 241 -9.90 22.82 9.66
CA LYS A 241 -11.34 23.04 9.84
C LYS A 241 -12.09 21.72 10.05
N PHE A 242 -11.81 20.72 9.20
CA PHE A 242 -12.44 19.40 9.32
C PHE A 242 -12.12 18.72 10.66
N LEU A 243 -10.87 18.82 11.12
CA LEU A 243 -10.46 18.29 12.41
C LEU A 243 -11.16 19.02 13.57
N ALA A 244 -11.22 20.36 13.52
CA ALA A 244 -11.89 21.18 14.52
C ALA A 244 -13.39 20.87 14.62
N ASP A 245 -14.07 20.75 13.47
CA ASP A 245 -15.49 20.35 13.41
C ASP A 245 -15.72 18.95 14.02
N ALA A 246 -14.70 18.09 13.99
CA ALA A 246 -14.73 16.73 14.55
C ALA A 246 -14.17 16.63 15.98
N GLY A 247 -13.86 17.76 16.62
CA GLY A 247 -13.36 17.86 18.00
C GLY A 247 -11.85 17.58 18.18
N VAL A 248 -11.06 17.61 17.10
CA VAL A 248 -9.61 17.38 17.13
C VAL A 248 -8.88 18.72 16.92
N GLU A 249 -8.16 19.15 17.95
CA GLU A 249 -7.39 20.39 17.90
C GLU A 249 -6.12 20.24 17.05
N ALA A 250 -5.96 21.14 16.08
CA ALA A 250 -4.74 21.29 15.28
C ALA A 250 -4.48 22.78 15.00
N GLU A 251 -3.21 23.16 14.95
CA GLU A 251 -2.77 24.50 14.55
C GLU A 251 -2.81 24.64 13.02
N VAL A 252 -3.22 25.81 12.54
CA VAL A 252 -3.26 26.08 11.09
C VAL A 252 -1.83 26.23 10.58
N ALA A 253 -1.49 25.48 9.53
CA ALA A 253 -0.30 25.69 8.71
C ALA A 253 -0.71 26.28 7.36
N TYR A 254 -0.11 27.40 6.98
CA TYR A 254 -0.39 28.10 5.71
C TYR A 254 0.34 27.47 4.54
N TRP A 255 -0.26 27.56 3.36
CA TRP A 255 0.31 26.98 2.13
C TRP A 255 1.61 27.67 1.71
N PRO A 256 2.49 26.99 0.94
CA PRO A 256 3.76 27.56 0.48
C PRO A 256 3.65 28.89 -0.26
N ASP A 257 2.54 29.12 -0.98
CA ASP A 257 2.25 30.35 -1.71
C ASP A 257 1.68 31.49 -0.85
N GLU A 258 1.37 31.23 0.42
CA GLU A 258 0.86 32.23 1.36
C GLU A 258 2.01 32.87 2.16
N GLU A 259 2.11 34.21 2.13
CA GLU A 259 3.02 35.00 2.98
C GLU A 259 2.53 35.10 4.44
N LYS A 260 2.31 33.95 5.09
CA LYS A 260 1.82 33.84 6.47
C LYS A 260 2.56 32.75 7.24
N SER A 261 2.70 32.95 8.55
CA SER A 261 3.35 32.00 9.48
C SER A 261 2.33 31.45 10.50
N PRO A 262 2.39 30.16 10.89
CA PRO A 262 3.40 29.18 10.47
C PRO A 262 3.14 28.64 9.05
N ASN A 263 4.16 28.71 8.19
CA ASN A 263 4.08 28.18 6.82
C ASN A 263 4.48 26.69 6.80
N THR A 264 3.84 25.89 5.94
CA THR A 264 4.20 24.47 5.78
C THR A 264 5.70 24.23 5.48
N ILE A 265 6.32 25.06 4.64
CA ILE A 265 7.74 24.94 4.29
C ILE A 265 8.64 25.34 5.46
N GLU A 266 8.25 26.37 6.21
CA GLU A 266 8.94 26.83 7.42
C GLU A 266 8.95 25.73 8.48
N LEU A 267 7.79 25.15 8.79
CA LEU A 267 7.64 24.05 9.75
C LEU A 267 8.53 22.84 9.41
N ILE A 268 8.66 22.51 8.12
CA ILE A 268 9.50 21.42 7.62
C ILE A 268 10.99 21.79 7.71
N ARG A 269 11.37 22.96 7.19
CA ARG A 269 12.77 23.42 7.14
C ARG A 269 13.37 23.54 8.54
N GLU A 270 12.61 24.08 9.47
CA GLU A 270 13.02 24.28 10.86
C GLU A 270 12.88 23.01 11.72
N LYS A 271 12.37 21.91 11.14
CA LYS A 271 12.12 20.63 11.82
C LYS A 271 11.26 20.79 13.08
N VAL A 272 10.29 21.71 13.00
CA VAL A 272 9.21 21.87 13.98
C VAL A 272 8.32 20.64 13.89
N VAL A 273 7.99 20.22 12.66
CA VAL A 273 7.39 18.92 12.39
C VAL A 273 8.46 17.90 12.05
N ASP A 274 8.20 16.64 12.37
CA ASP A 274 9.08 15.50 12.10
C ASP A 274 8.34 14.33 11.42
N MET A 275 7.12 14.58 10.96
CA MET A 275 6.41 13.74 10.01
C MET A 275 5.42 14.58 9.18
N VAL A 276 5.29 14.25 7.91
CA VAL A 276 4.36 14.90 6.98
C VAL A 276 3.43 13.87 6.36
N ILE A 277 2.13 14.14 6.42
CA ILE A 277 1.11 13.43 5.65
C ILE A 277 0.57 14.41 4.61
N ASN A 278 0.77 14.10 3.34
CA ASN A 278 0.32 14.93 2.23
C ASN A 278 -0.44 14.08 1.21
N ILE A 279 -1.78 14.11 1.30
CA ILE A 279 -2.68 13.40 0.40
C ILE A 279 -3.15 14.38 -0.68
N PRO A 280 -2.81 14.16 -1.96
CA PRO A 280 -3.27 15.02 -3.05
C PRO A 280 -4.81 15.07 -3.13
N LYS A 281 -5.38 16.26 -3.37
CA LYS A 281 -6.84 16.43 -3.48
C LYS A 281 -7.35 16.43 -4.90
N ASP A 282 -6.77 17.28 -5.74
CA ASP A 282 -7.19 17.48 -7.12
C ASP A 282 -6.02 17.88 -8.01
N LEU A 283 -6.30 17.95 -9.32
CA LEU A 283 -5.31 18.24 -10.36
C LEU A 283 -5.23 19.74 -10.67
N SER A 284 -5.74 20.63 -9.80
CA SER A 284 -5.58 22.06 -10.01
C SER A 284 -4.11 22.47 -9.90
N GLN A 285 -3.66 23.39 -10.76
CA GLN A 285 -2.24 23.76 -10.81
C GLN A 285 -1.72 24.28 -9.48
N THR A 286 -2.52 25.08 -8.77
CA THR A 286 -2.17 25.64 -7.46
C THR A 286 -1.99 24.54 -6.41
N GLU A 287 -2.94 23.59 -6.33
CA GLU A 287 -2.86 22.49 -5.36
C GLU A 287 -1.68 21.57 -5.67
N LEU A 288 -1.48 21.22 -6.95
CA LEU A 288 -0.33 20.43 -7.40
C LEU A 288 1.01 21.10 -7.06
N GLN A 289 1.15 22.41 -7.28
CA GLN A 289 2.39 23.13 -7.01
C GLN A 289 2.69 23.24 -5.51
N ASN A 290 1.67 23.55 -4.71
CA ASN A 290 1.78 23.65 -3.26
C ASN A 290 2.10 22.30 -2.63
N ASP A 291 1.35 21.26 -3.00
CA ASP A 291 1.59 19.92 -2.48
C ASP A 291 2.95 19.38 -2.93
N TYR A 292 3.36 19.60 -4.18
CA TYR A 292 4.71 19.26 -4.66
C TYR A 292 5.79 19.89 -3.78
N SER A 293 5.64 21.19 -3.47
CA SER A 293 6.61 21.93 -2.65
C SER A 293 6.71 21.36 -1.24
N ILE A 294 5.59 21.01 -0.62
CA ILE A 294 5.54 20.35 0.70
C ILE A 294 6.26 18.99 0.64
N ARG A 295 5.89 18.15 -0.33
CA ARG A 295 6.45 16.80 -0.47
C ARG A 295 7.95 16.81 -0.74
N ARG A 296 8.39 17.65 -1.67
CA ARG A 296 9.81 17.80 -2.01
C ARG A 296 10.60 18.30 -0.82
N SER A 297 10.09 19.29 -0.09
CA SER A 297 10.72 19.78 1.13
C SER A 297 10.81 18.70 2.20
N ALA A 298 9.77 17.90 2.41
CA ALA A 298 9.82 16.79 3.37
C ALA A 298 10.95 15.81 3.03
N VAL A 299 11.06 15.40 1.75
CA VAL A 299 12.14 14.52 1.30
C VAL A 299 13.52 15.18 1.44
N ASP A 300 13.68 16.45 1.04
CA ASP A 300 14.96 17.18 1.06
C ASP A 300 15.48 17.38 2.50
N PHE A 301 14.58 17.65 3.46
CA PHE A 301 14.93 17.81 4.87
C PHE A 301 14.95 16.49 5.66
N ASN A 302 14.83 15.35 4.98
CA ASN A 302 14.77 14.00 5.56
C ASN A 302 13.66 13.83 6.61
N ILE A 303 12.50 14.41 6.34
CA ILE A 303 11.29 14.24 7.15
C ILE A 303 10.43 13.13 6.51
N PRO A 304 10.03 12.10 7.29
CA PRO A 304 9.14 11.05 6.81
C PRO A 304 7.88 11.60 6.15
N LEU A 305 7.60 11.15 4.92
CA LEU A 305 6.48 11.59 4.10
C LEU A 305 5.56 10.42 3.77
N LEU A 306 4.27 10.58 4.04
CA LEU A 306 3.22 9.65 3.65
C LEU A 306 2.22 10.31 2.71
N THR A 307 2.00 9.71 1.54
CA THR A 307 1.12 10.25 0.49
C THR A 307 -0.15 9.45 0.25
N ASN A 308 -0.38 8.40 1.05
CA ASN A 308 -1.60 7.60 1.01
C ASN A 308 -2.30 7.58 2.38
N SER A 309 -3.60 7.89 2.40
CA SER A 309 -4.39 7.99 3.64
C SER A 309 -4.48 6.67 4.39
N ARG A 310 -4.57 5.55 3.68
CA ARG A 310 -4.75 4.21 4.26
C ARG A 310 -3.47 3.69 4.88
N VAL A 311 -2.34 3.87 4.20
CA VAL A 311 -1.01 3.56 4.76
C VAL A 311 -0.71 4.45 5.95
N ALA A 312 -0.97 5.76 5.83
CA ALA A 312 -0.77 6.70 6.93
C ALA A 312 -1.61 6.37 8.16
N ASN A 313 -2.91 6.10 7.96
CA ASN A 313 -3.78 5.65 9.03
C ASN A 313 -3.27 4.35 9.67
N ALA A 314 -2.89 3.35 8.86
CA ALA A 314 -2.43 2.08 9.40
C ALA A 314 -1.12 2.22 10.19
N PHE A 315 -0.16 3.01 9.72
CA PHE A 315 1.10 3.28 10.42
C PHE A 315 0.88 4.06 11.72
N ILE A 316 0.08 5.14 11.70
CA ILE A 316 -0.23 5.93 12.88
C ILE A 316 -0.95 5.10 13.95
N MET A 317 -1.97 4.37 13.53
CA MET A 317 -2.71 3.51 14.44
C MET A 317 -1.80 2.40 15.01
N ALA A 318 -0.81 1.91 14.24
CA ALA A 318 0.14 0.94 14.74
C ALA A 318 1.01 1.51 15.87
N PHE A 319 1.71 2.62 15.64
CA PHE A 319 2.60 3.18 16.68
C PHE A 319 1.87 3.85 17.84
N CYS A 320 0.61 4.26 17.65
CA CYS A 320 -0.21 4.76 18.76
C CYS A 320 -0.74 3.63 19.65
N ARG A 321 -0.92 2.42 19.11
CA ARG A 321 -1.44 1.26 19.87
C ARG A 321 -0.37 0.41 20.48
N LEU A 322 0.76 0.26 19.79
CA LEU A 322 1.86 -0.61 20.18
C LEU A 322 2.97 0.22 20.85
N THR A 323 3.59 -0.37 21.84
CA THR A 323 4.85 0.05 22.45
C THR A 323 6.01 -0.75 21.89
N GLU A 324 7.25 -0.37 22.20
CA GLU A 324 8.43 -1.13 21.77
C GLU A 324 8.42 -2.57 22.33
N GLU A 325 7.85 -2.79 23.51
CA GLU A 325 7.73 -4.10 24.16
C GLU A 325 6.75 -5.02 23.42
N ASP A 326 5.77 -4.46 22.71
CA ASP A 326 4.80 -5.21 21.92
C ASP A 326 5.37 -5.70 20.57
N ILE A 327 6.57 -5.24 20.18
CA ILE A 327 7.20 -5.59 18.90
C ILE A 327 8.12 -6.79 19.11
N ALA A 328 7.64 -7.99 18.78
CA ALA A 328 8.40 -9.22 18.97
C ALA A 328 9.42 -9.45 17.84
N ILE A 329 10.71 -9.57 18.18
CA ILE A 329 11.73 -10.01 17.21
C ILE A 329 11.83 -11.53 17.26
N LYS A 330 11.13 -12.18 16.34
CA LYS A 330 11.11 -13.64 16.17
C LYS A 330 11.85 -14.06 14.91
N ARG A 331 12.51 -15.22 14.96
CA ARG A 331 13.06 -15.89 13.78
C ARG A 331 11.91 -16.35 12.88
N TRP A 332 12.21 -16.51 11.59
CA TRP A 332 11.21 -16.91 10.58
C TRP A 332 10.55 -18.27 10.87
N ASP A 333 11.29 -19.21 11.46
CA ASP A 333 10.81 -20.53 11.85
C ASP A 333 9.85 -20.50 13.04
N GLU A 334 9.90 -19.48 13.90
CA GLU A 334 9.04 -19.33 15.08
C GLU A 334 7.58 -18.95 14.73
N TYR A 335 7.34 -18.31 13.58
CA TYR A 335 5.98 -18.01 13.09
C TYR A 335 5.31 -19.29 12.57
N LYS A 336 4.27 -19.81 13.23
CA LYS A 336 3.74 -21.16 12.94
C LYS A 336 2.75 -21.22 11.79
#